data_AF-A0A6J4FF63-F1
#
_entry.id   AF-A0A6J4FF63-F1
#
_cell.length_a   1.000
_cell.length_b   1.000
_cell.length_c   1.000
_cell.angle_alpha   90.00
_cell.angle_beta   90.00
_cell.angle_gamma   90.00
#
_symmetry.space_group_name_H-M   'P 1'
#
loop_
_entity.id
_entity.type
_entity.pdbx_description
1 polymer ?
#
loop_
_entity_poly.entity_id
_entity_poly.type
_entity_poly.pdbx_seq_one_letter_code
_entity_poly.pdbx_strand_id
1 'polypeptide(L)'
;MFNPVPTPVSHSFLRCSAENDKETTLIISVFAGRLFLNIFKRGLDKPDRLHIARIGCLSLKDSLQNAINGQPGEKREHAFCRRDHGSKKEEWSGTLVIGKDDKHMIYLGLVTPNVQASKFVITVPSDMEMSISGSDIDRSVLGARALIEQLSCDIPNAILLTTQKKESQTPGNGYGRSPHPSNSPRTAPVF
;
A
#
# COMPACT_ATOMS: atom_id res chain seq x y z
N MET A 1 -13.13 -17.04 28.29
CA MET A 1 -11.84 -16.64 27.70
C MET A 1 -12.13 -15.87 26.42
N PHE A 2 -11.81 -14.58 26.37
CA PHE A 2 -11.88 -13.79 25.14
C PHE A 2 -10.67 -14.18 24.28
N ASN A 3 -10.89 -14.81 23.13
CA ASN A 3 -9.86 -14.87 22.10
C ASN A 3 -9.76 -13.47 21.50
N PRO A 4 -8.64 -12.74 21.68
CA PRO A 4 -8.47 -11.48 20.98
C PRO A 4 -8.45 -11.80 19.48
N VAL A 5 -9.44 -11.29 18.75
CA VAL A 5 -9.41 -11.31 17.28
C VAL A 5 -8.13 -10.60 16.90
N PRO A 6 -7.16 -11.24 16.23
CA PRO A 6 -5.92 -10.58 15.86
C PRO A 6 -6.26 -9.49 14.85
N THR A 7 -6.32 -8.25 15.33
CA THR A 7 -6.48 -7.04 14.53
C THR A 7 -5.44 -7.08 13.42
N PRO A 8 -5.87 -7.07 12.15
CA PRO A 8 -4.92 -7.07 11.05
C PRO A 8 -4.05 -5.82 11.17
N VAL A 9 -2.75 -6.05 11.40
CA VAL A 9 -1.78 -4.99 11.65
C VAL A 9 -1.64 -4.18 10.35
N SER A 10 -2.03 -2.92 10.41
CA SER A 10 -1.73 -1.96 9.35
C SER A 10 -0.31 -1.45 9.59
N HIS A 11 0.63 -1.84 8.74
CA HIS A 11 1.98 -1.28 8.82
C HIS A 11 2.00 0.03 8.05
N SER A 12 2.41 1.11 8.73
CA SER A 12 2.61 2.43 8.14
C SER A 12 4.10 2.61 7.87
N PHE A 13 4.47 3.06 6.68
CA PHE A 13 5.85 3.02 6.18
C PHE A 13 6.48 4.38 6.02
N LEU A 14 5.66 5.36 5.64
CA LEU A 14 6.12 6.71 5.43
C LEU A 14 5.03 7.64 5.91
N ARG A 15 5.43 8.59 6.75
CA ARG A 15 4.62 9.75 7.10
C ARG A 15 5.37 10.97 6.61
N CYS A 16 4.79 11.68 5.66
CA CYS A 16 5.37 12.88 5.10
C CYS A 16 4.33 14.00 5.08
N SER A 17 4.76 15.21 5.45
CA SER A 17 3.93 16.41 5.39
C SER A 17 4.09 17.07 4.02
N ALA A 18 3.04 17.73 3.51
CA ALA A 18 3.14 18.44 2.25
C ALA A 18 4.04 19.68 2.42
N GLU A 19 4.89 19.94 1.42
CA GLU A 19 5.89 21.02 1.45
C GLU A 19 5.23 22.40 1.54
N ASN A 20 4.14 22.60 0.81
CA ASN A 20 3.42 23.88 0.71
C ASN A 20 2.17 23.94 1.59
N ASP A 21 1.84 22.86 2.31
CA ASP A 21 0.69 22.77 3.20
C ASP A 21 1.02 21.87 4.39
N LYS A 22 1.57 22.46 5.44
CA LYS A 22 1.95 21.73 6.67
C LYS A 22 0.75 21.08 7.37
N GLU A 23 -0.48 21.41 6.98
CA GLU A 23 -1.70 20.83 7.52
C GLU A 23 -2.12 19.53 6.80
N THR A 24 -1.49 19.22 5.67
CA THR A 24 -1.71 17.98 4.92
C THR A 24 -0.57 16.99 5.17
N THR A 25 -0.92 15.79 5.66
CA THR A 25 -0.02 14.67 5.89
C THR A 25 -0.43 13.48 5.03
N LEU A 26 0.54 12.88 4.35
CA LEU A 26 0.39 11.61 3.65
C LEU A 26 0.98 10.48 4.51
N ILE A 27 0.20 9.41 4.71
CA ILE A 27 0.65 8.16 5.31
C ILE A 27 0.47 7.02 4.31
N ILE A 28 1.59 6.38 3.96
CA ILE A 28 1.58 5.17 3.14
C ILE A 28 1.49 3.96 4.06
N SER A 29 0.50 3.08 3.83
CA SER A 29 0.33 1.86 4.61
C SER A 29 0.02 0.64 3.74
N VAL A 30 0.38 -0.56 4.20
CA VAL A 30 -0.05 -1.82 3.58
C VAL A 30 -0.95 -2.56 4.55
N PHE A 31 -2.02 -3.09 3.98
CA PHE A 31 -2.99 -3.90 4.67
C PHE A 31 -3.46 -5.02 3.76
N ALA A 32 -3.36 -6.27 4.24
CA ALA A 32 -3.74 -7.45 3.47
C ALA A 32 -3.10 -7.54 2.06
N GLY A 33 -1.82 -7.15 1.96
CA GLY A 33 -1.09 -7.15 0.69
C GLY A 33 -1.48 -6.03 -0.27
N ARG A 34 -2.27 -5.06 0.18
CA ARG A 34 -2.71 -3.91 -0.61
C ARG A 34 -2.13 -2.63 -0.04
N LEU A 35 -1.70 -1.75 -0.93
CA LEU A 35 -1.16 -0.44 -0.58
C LEU A 35 -2.28 0.58 -0.47
N PHE A 36 -2.21 1.40 0.57
CA PHE A 36 -3.12 2.49 0.82
C PHE A 36 -2.35 3.78 1.01
N LEU A 37 -2.84 4.85 0.38
CA LEU A 37 -2.42 6.22 0.67
C LEU A 37 -3.50 6.84 1.53
N ASN A 38 -3.17 7.20 2.76
CA ASN A 38 -4.08 7.84 3.70
C ASN A 38 -3.67 9.30 3.82
N ILE A 39 -4.53 10.21 3.37
CA ILE A 39 -4.26 11.64 3.44
C ILE A 39 -5.08 12.24 4.58
N PHE A 40 -4.36 12.85 5.51
CA PHE A 40 -4.93 13.61 6.60
C PHE A 40 -4.77 15.08 6.24
N LYS A 41 -5.87 15.82 6.22
CA LYS A 41 -5.85 17.26 6.02
C LYS A 41 -6.70 17.91 7.09
N ARG A 42 -6.25 19.03 7.65
CA ARG A 42 -7.03 19.78 8.63
C ARG A 42 -8.38 20.17 8.03
N GLY A 43 -9.46 19.92 8.78
CA GLY A 43 -10.83 20.15 8.33
C GLY A 43 -11.50 18.98 7.61
N LEU A 44 -10.81 17.85 7.38
CA LEU A 44 -11.46 16.61 6.97
C LEU A 44 -11.90 15.80 8.19
N ASP A 45 -13.18 15.42 8.23
CA ASP A 45 -13.73 14.54 9.29
C ASP A 45 -13.13 13.14 9.27
N LYS A 46 -12.66 12.68 8.11
CA LYS A 46 -12.05 11.37 7.90
C LYS A 46 -10.87 11.48 6.94
N PRO A 47 -9.81 10.66 7.12
CA PRO A 47 -8.72 10.60 6.16
C PRO A 47 -9.22 10.15 4.79
N ASP A 48 -8.73 10.80 3.74
CA ASP A 48 -8.98 10.36 2.37
C ASP A 48 -8.10 9.14 2.09
N ARG A 49 -8.73 7.98 1.93
CA ARG A 49 -8.04 6.70 1.79
C ARG A 49 -8.14 6.20 0.36
N LEU A 50 -7.01 6.23 -0.32
CA LEU A 50 -6.85 5.75 -1.68
C LEU A 50 -6.29 4.34 -1.67
N HIS A 51 -6.85 3.48 -2.50
CA HIS A 51 -6.38 2.11 -2.67
C HIS A 51 -5.59 2.01 -3.97
N ILE A 52 -4.34 1.58 -3.88
CA ILE A 52 -3.52 1.31 -5.05
C ILE A 52 -3.62 -0.18 -5.37
N ALA A 53 -4.03 -0.50 -6.59
CA ALA A 53 -4.10 -1.88 -7.08
C ALA A 53 -2.71 -2.55 -7.00
N ARG A 54 -2.69 -3.88 -6.86
CA ARG A 54 -1.45 -4.66 -6.70
C ARG A 54 -0.42 -4.39 -7.80
N ILE A 55 -0.87 -4.22 -9.05
CA ILE A 55 0.01 -3.86 -10.17
C ILE A 55 0.62 -2.46 -9.99
N GLY A 56 -0.15 -1.52 -9.46
CA GLY A 56 0.32 -0.18 -9.11
C GLY A 56 1.39 -0.18 -8.02
N CYS A 57 1.42 -1.19 -7.12
CA CYS A 57 2.51 -1.34 -6.16
C CYS A 57 3.85 -1.67 -6.82
N LEU A 58 3.85 -2.48 -7.89
CA LEU A 58 5.06 -2.77 -8.67
C LEU A 58 5.51 -1.51 -9.41
N SER A 59 4.56 -0.85 -10.09
CA SER A 59 4.82 0.41 -10.81
C SER A 59 5.32 1.53 -9.90
N LEU A 60 4.90 1.56 -8.62
CA LEU A 60 5.38 2.50 -7.63
C LEU A 60 6.87 2.30 -7.33
N LYS A 61 7.30 1.06 -7.11
CA LYS A 61 8.72 0.74 -6.86
C LYS A 61 9.58 1.12 -8.06
N ASP A 62 9.14 0.73 -9.25
CA ASP A 62 9.85 1.05 -10.49
C ASP A 62 9.95 2.56 -10.68
N SER A 63 8.90 3.30 -10.33
CA SER A 63 8.88 4.76 -10.45
C SER A 63 9.75 5.46 -9.41
N LEU A 64 9.83 4.95 -8.18
CA LEU A 64 10.78 5.42 -7.18
C LEU A 64 12.22 5.14 -7.62
N GLN A 65 12.47 3.94 -8.15
CA GLN A 65 13.81 3.57 -8.65
C GLN A 65 14.23 4.42 -9.85
N ASN A 66 13.29 4.73 -10.74
CA ASN A 66 13.50 5.66 -11.84
C ASN A 66 13.76 7.08 -11.32
N ALA A 67 13.01 7.57 -10.32
CA ALA A 67 13.25 8.89 -9.74
C ALA A 67 14.63 9.00 -9.05
N ILE A 68 15.09 7.93 -8.40
CA ILE A 68 16.45 7.87 -7.82
C ILE A 68 17.52 8.08 -8.90
N ASN A 69 17.40 7.32 -10.00
CA ASN A 69 18.41 7.28 -11.06
C ASN A 69 18.23 8.38 -12.13
N GLY A 70 17.07 9.02 -12.18
CA GLY A 70 16.67 9.97 -13.22
C GLY A 70 17.20 11.38 -12.99
N GLN A 71 16.98 12.21 -14.01
CA GLN A 71 17.32 13.64 -13.99
C GLN A 71 16.28 14.47 -13.23
N PRO A 72 16.67 15.62 -12.66
CA PRO A 72 15.72 16.61 -12.15
C PRO A 72 14.64 16.96 -13.18
N GLY A 73 13.41 17.15 -12.72
CA GLY A 73 12.25 17.44 -13.56
C GLY A 73 11.57 16.20 -14.16
N GLU A 74 12.20 15.02 -14.09
CA GLU A 74 11.53 13.77 -14.45
C GLU A 74 10.40 13.46 -13.47
N LYS A 75 9.23 13.14 -14.04
CA LYS A 75 8.05 12.73 -13.29
C LYS A 75 7.32 11.58 -13.97
N ARG A 76 6.72 10.71 -13.16
CA ARG A 76 5.87 9.60 -13.56
C ARG A 76 4.51 9.78 -12.90
N GLU A 77 3.46 9.78 -13.70
CA GLU A 77 2.08 9.94 -13.23
C GLU A 77 1.37 8.58 -13.22
N HIS A 78 0.70 8.29 -12.11
CA HIS A 78 -0.02 7.04 -11.87
C HIS A 78 -1.45 7.36 -11.51
N ALA A 79 -2.35 7.08 -12.44
CA ALA A 79 -3.78 7.09 -12.21
C ALA A 79 -4.17 6.02 -11.16
N PHE A 80 -5.06 6.35 -10.24
CA PHE A 80 -5.66 5.34 -9.35
C PHE A 80 -7.17 5.56 -9.16
N CYS A 81 -7.87 4.45 -9.01
CA CYS A 81 -9.31 4.42 -8.78
C CYS A 81 -9.62 4.15 -7.31
N ARG A 82 -10.63 4.84 -6.77
CA ARG A 82 -11.18 4.56 -5.45
C ARG A 82 -12.31 3.59 -5.66
N ARG A 83 -12.28 2.50 -4.88
CA ARG A 83 -13.43 1.62 -4.77
C ARG A 83 -14.42 2.28 -3.82
N ASP A 84 -15.55 2.70 -4.35
CA ASP A 84 -16.65 3.13 -3.49
C ASP A 84 -17.22 1.91 -2.75
N HIS A 85 -17.24 2.01 -1.43
CA HIS A 85 -17.74 0.94 -0.55
C HIS A 85 -19.25 0.74 -0.67
N GLY A 86 -19.99 1.76 -1.12
CA GLY A 86 -21.45 1.69 -1.29
C GLY A 86 -21.87 1.08 -2.63
N SER A 87 -21.27 1.53 -3.73
CA SER A 87 -21.70 1.13 -5.08
C SER A 87 -20.93 -0.04 -5.69
N LYS A 88 -19.82 -0.47 -5.07
CA LYS A 88 -18.83 -1.42 -5.66
C LYS A 88 -18.27 -0.96 -7.02
N LYS A 89 -18.54 0.27 -7.46
CA LYS A 89 -17.97 0.84 -8.68
C LYS A 89 -16.59 1.40 -8.39
N GLU A 90 -15.69 1.23 -9.35
CA GLU A 90 -14.38 1.85 -9.34
C GLU A 90 -14.50 3.21 -10.00
N GLU A 91 -14.40 4.26 -9.20
CA GLU A 91 -14.42 5.63 -9.69
C GLU A 91 -12.99 6.17 -9.74
N TRP A 92 -12.69 6.93 -10.78
CA TRP A 92 -11.44 7.66 -10.88
C TRP A 92 -11.29 8.56 -9.67
N SER A 93 -10.16 8.45 -8.96
CA SER A 93 -10.01 9.08 -7.65
C SER A 93 -8.81 9.98 -7.49
N GLY A 94 -7.89 9.96 -8.47
CA GLY A 94 -6.78 10.88 -8.49
C GLY A 94 -5.58 10.36 -9.26
N THR A 95 -4.51 11.13 -9.17
CA THR A 95 -3.22 10.87 -9.79
C THR A 95 -2.12 11.00 -8.74
N LEU A 96 -1.27 9.98 -8.66
CA LEU A 96 -0.05 9.98 -7.87
C LEU A 96 1.10 10.29 -8.81
N VAL A 97 1.81 11.36 -8.53
CA VAL A 97 3.02 11.75 -9.25
C VAL A 97 4.20 11.30 -8.42
N ILE A 98 5.20 10.69 -9.05
CA ILE A 98 6.50 10.45 -8.42
C ILE A 98 7.52 11.16 -9.28
N GLY A 99 8.38 11.98 -8.67
CA GLY A 99 9.38 12.70 -9.43
C GLY A 99 10.55 13.15 -8.61
N LYS A 100 11.47 13.79 -9.32
CA LYS A 100 12.64 14.46 -8.77
C LYS A 100 12.54 15.94 -9.07
N ASP A 101 12.59 16.79 -8.05
CA ASP A 101 12.49 18.24 -8.24
C ASP A 101 13.82 18.85 -8.72
N ASP A 102 13.81 20.15 -8.97
CA ASP A 102 15.00 20.90 -9.43
C ASP A 102 16.11 20.98 -8.36
N LYS A 103 15.78 20.67 -7.10
CA LYS A 103 16.73 20.54 -5.99
C LYS A 103 17.24 19.11 -5.83
N HIS A 104 16.95 18.23 -6.80
CA HIS A 104 17.27 16.80 -6.78
C HIS A 104 16.57 15.97 -5.70
N MET A 105 15.55 16.52 -5.03
CA MET A 105 14.77 15.85 -4.01
C MET A 105 13.69 14.97 -4.64
N ILE A 106 13.52 13.77 -4.12
CA ILE A 106 12.49 12.83 -4.55
C ILE A 106 11.20 13.15 -3.80
N TYR A 107 10.10 13.27 -4.54
CA TYR A 107 8.81 13.61 -3.97
C TYR A 107 7.68 12.72 -4.50
N LEU A 108 6.61 12.65 -3.71
CA LEU A 108 5.31 12.16 -4.11
C LEU A 108 4.38 13.36 -4.28
N GLY A 109 3.85 13.57 -5.49
CA GLY A 109 2.79 14.52 -5.75
C GLY A 109 1.44 13.82 -5.70
N LEU A 110 0.42 14.44 -5.12
CA LEU A 110 -0.92 13.87 -5.13
C LEU A 110 -1.95 14.89 -5.63
N VAL A 111 -2.80 14.41 -6.53
CA VAL A 111 -3.97 15.15 -7.03
C VAL A 111 -5.21 14.28 -6.80
N THR A 112 -6.06 14.69 -5.87
CA THR A 112 -7.41 14.11 -5.64
C THR A 112 -8.44 15.23 -5.62
N PRO A 113 -9.75 14.92 -5.68
CA PRO A 113 -10.80 15.94 -5.51
C PRO A 113 -10.67 16.76 -4.22
N ASN A 114 -10.11 16.18 -3.15
CA ASN A 114 -9.98 16.81 -1.83
C ASN A 114 -8.62 17.45 -1.60
N VAL A 115 -7.61 17.08 -2.39
CA VAL A 115 -6.21 17.47 -2.19
C VAL A 115 -5.63 17.85 -3.54
N GLN A 116 -5.47 19.15 -3.79
CA GLN A 116 -4.85 19.63 -5.02
C GLN A 116 -3.33 19.64 -4.90
N ALA A 117 -2.68 19.00 -5.88
CA ALA A 117 -1.25 19.05 -6.21
C ALA A 117 -0.30 19.25 -5.01
N SER A 118 -0.47 18.44 -3.97
CA SER A 118 0.41 18.50 -2.79
C SER A 118 1.67 17.68 -3.06
N LYS A 119 2.83 18.32 -2.91
CA LYS A 119 4.14 17.65 -2.96
C LYS A 119 4.53 17.22 -1.56
N PHE A 120 4.83 15.94 -1.41
CA PHE A 120 5.35 15.32 -0.19
C PHE A 120 6.78 14.89 -0.49
N VAL A 121 7.75 15.64 0.03
CA VAL A 121 9.16 15.27 -0.11
C VAL A 121 9.39 13.99 0.68
N ILE A 122 9.98 12.99 0.03
CA ILE A 122 10.38 11.76 0.70
C ILE A 122 11.67 12.07 1.44
N THR A 123 11.69 11.82 2.74
CA THR A 123 12.88 11.92 3.59
C THR A 123 13.04 10.62 4.37
N VAL A 124 14.25 10.38 4.88
CA VAL A 124 14.45 9.30 5.85
C VAL A 124 13.48 9.49 7.02
N PRO A 125 12.75 8.44 7.46
CA PRO A 125 11.92 8.49 8.66
C PRO A 125 12.75 8.88 9.89
N SER A 126 12.18 9.69 10.80
CA SER A 126 12.90 10.22 11.97
C SER A 126 13.44 9.14 12.92
N ASP A 127 12.84 7.96 12.94
CA ASP A 127 13.31 6.78 13.67
C ASP A 127 14.53 6.10 13.03
N MET A 128 14.83 6.42 11.76
CA MET A 128 16.03 6.01 11.04
C MET A 128 17.10 7.12 10.94
N GLU A 129 16.85 8.30 11.51
CA GLU A 129 17.81 9.41 11.59
C GLU A 129 18.92 9.14 12.63
N MET A 130 19.61 8.00 12.55
CA MET A 130 20.85 7.80 13.31
C MET A 130 22.01 8.48 12.57
N SER A 131 22.40 9.67 13.06
CA SER A 131 23.58 10.44 12.65
C SER A 131 23.87 10.51 11.14
N ILE A 132 22.83 10.55 10.29
CA ILE A 132 23.02 10.70 8.86
C ILE A 132 23.44 12.16 8.59
N SER A 133 24.75 12.38 8.63
CA SER A 133 25.42 13.59 8.12
C SER A 133 25.46 13.51 6.59
N GLY A 134 24.29 13.67 5.98
CA GLY A 134 24.11 13.74 4.53
C GLY A 134 23.36 15.01 4.17
N SER A 135 23.51 15.43 2.91
CA SER A 135 22.67 16.52 2.39
C SER A 135 21.20 16.11 2.40
N ASP A 136 20.27 17.08 2.33
CA ASP A 136 18.84 16.78 2.23
C ASP A 136 18.54 15.89 1.01
N ILE A 137 19.34 16.01 -0.06
CA ILE A 137 19.28 15.17 -1.26
C ILE A 137 19.58 13.71 -0.90
N ASP A 138 20.68 13.47 -0.18
CA ASP A 138 21.07 12.12 0.25
C ASP A 138 19.99 11.49 1.12
N ARG A 139 19.40 12.29 2.02
CA ARG A 139 18.29 11.85 2.87
C ARG A 139 17.04 11.52 2.04
N SER A 140 16.78 12.27 0.98
CA SER A 140 15.65 11.98 0.11
C SER A 140 15.83 10.70 -0.69
N VAL A 141 17.02 10.49 -1.24
CA VAL A 141 17.39 9.26 -1.94
C VAL A 141 17.34 8.05 -1.00
N LEU A 142 17.91 8.18 0.21
CA LEU A 142 17.89 7.13 1.22
C LEU A 142 16.46 6.79 1.67
N GLY A 143 15.62 7.80 1.90
CA GLY A 143 14.20 7.60 2.23
C GLY A 143 13.45 6.85 1.12
N ALA A 144 13.70 7.20 -0.14
CA ALA A 144 13.10 6.50 -1.27
C ALA A 144 13.57 5.04 -1.38
N ARG A 145 14.87 4.76 -1.13
CA ARG A 145 15.41 3.39 -1.09
C ARG A 145 14.80 2.57 0.04
N ALA A 146 14.70 3.13 1.25
CA ALA A 146 14.07 2.49 2.39
C ALA A 146 12.60 2.13 2.09
N LEU A 147 11.86 3.04 1.44
CA LEU A 147 10.49 2.77 1.02
C LEU A 147 10.40 1.60 0.01
N ILE A 148 11.31 1.53 -0.97
CA ILE A 148 11.34 0.42 -1.94
C ILE A 148 11.58 -0.92 -1.22
N GLU A 149 12.54 -0.96 -0.30
CA GLU A 149 12.87 -2.16 0.47
C GLU A 149 11.68 -2.60 1.33
N GLN A 150 11.08 -1.66 2.06
CA GLN A 150 9.95 -1.92 2.93
C GLN A 150 8.72 -2.45 2.14
N LEU A 151 8.40 -1.84 1.00
CA LEU A 151 7.35 -2.34 0.10
C LEU A 151 7.67 -3.74 -0.48
N SER A 152 8.93 -4.13 -0.51
CA SER A 152 9.36 -5.45 -0.99
C SER A 152 9.26 -6.52 0.07
N CYS A 153 9.46 -6.17 1.34
CA CYS A 153 9.26 -7.09 2.47
C CYS A 153 7.78 -7.18 2.89
N ASP A 154 7.09 -6.05 3.05
CA ASP A 154 5.81 -6.01 3.75
C ASP A 154 4.61 -6.40 2.90
N ILE A 155 4.64 -6.19 1.58
CA ILE A 155 3.55 -6.64 0.70
C ILE A 155 3.44 -8.16 0.69
N PRO A 156 4.51 -8.94 0.41
CA PRO A 156 4.47 -10.40 0.49
C PRO A 156 4.08 -10.90 1.89
N ASN A 157 4.67 -10.33 2.94
CA ASN A 157 4.36 -10.72 4.32
C ASN A 157 2.88 -10.49 4.67
N ALA A 158 2.31 -9.33 4.28
CA ALA A 158 0.91 -9.04 4.50
C ALA A 158 -0.02 -9.95 3.68
N ILE A 159 0.40 -10.41 2.49
CA ILE A 159 -0.34 -11.44 1.73
C ILE A 159 -0.34 -12.75 2.53
N LEU A 160 0.83 -13.26 2.93
CA LEU A 160 0.98 -14.52 3.65
C LEU A 160 0.15 -14.55 4.95
N LEU A 161 0.23 -13.48 5.75
CA LEU A 161 -0.51 -13.36 7.01
C LEU A 161 -2.03 -13.29 6.81
N THR A 162 -2.50 -12.85 5.64
CA THR A 162 -3.95 -12.76 5.35
C THR A 162 -4.51 -13.96 4.63
N THR A 163 -3.69 -14.70 3.87
CA THR A 163 -4.08 -16.00 3.30
C THR A 163 -4.11 -17.10 4.36
N GLN A 164 -3.15 -17.13 5.29
CA GLN A 164 -3.13 -18.11 6.39
C GLN A 164 -4.35 -18.01 7.32
N LYS A 165 -4.93 -16.81 7.48
CA LYS A 165 -6.14 -16.61 8.29
C LYS A 165 -7.43 -17.18 7.68
N LYS A 166 -7.43 -17.62 6.41
CA LYS A 166 -8.63 -18.20 5.77
C LYS A 166 -8.80 -19.70 6.00
N GLU A 167 -7.79 -20.41 6.50
CA GLU A 167 -7.86 -21.87 6.67
C GLU A 167 -8.30 -22.33 8.07
N SER A 168 -8.54 -21.42 9.02
CA SER A 168 -8.95 -21.80 10.38
C SER A 168 -10.20 -21.04 10.84
N GLN A 169 -11.37 -21.44 10.32
CA GLN A 169 -12.65 -21.40 11.05
C GLN A 169 -13.80 -21.98 10.18
N THR A 170 -13.69 -23.28 9.86
CA THR A 170 -14.90 -24.09 9.68
C THR A 170 -15.05 -24.91 10.97
N PRO A 171 -16.09 -24.71 11.80
CA PRO A 171 -16.41 -25.65 12.85
C PRO A 171 -17.03 -26.89 12.19
N GLY A 172 -16.17 -27.73 11.59
CA GLY A 172 -16.54 -29.05 11.13
C GLY A 172 -16.65 -29.97 12.34
N ASN A 173 -17.87 -30.11 12.87
CA ASN A 173 -18.21 -31.15 13.83
C ASN A 173 -17.68 -32.51 13.35
N GLY A 174 -16.75 -33.08 14.10
CA GLY A 174 -16.40 -34.48 13.97
C GLY A 174 -17.57 -35.33 14.46
N TYR A 175 -18.14 -36.13 13.57
CA TYR A 175 -18.59 -37.47 13.94
C TYR A 175 -17.89 -38.44 13.00
N GLY A 176 -16.92 -39.16 13.58
CA GLY A 176 -16.20 -40.21 12.89
C GLY A 176 -17.13 -41.38 12.53
N ARG A 177 -16.89 -41.94 11.35
CA ARG A 177 -16.90 -43.38 11.08
C ARG A 177 -16.20 -43.63 9.75
N SER A 178 -14.97 -44.13 9.83
CA SER A 178 -14.41 -45.10 8.87
C SER A 178 -14.57 -46.49 9.51
N PRO A 179 -14.60 -47.62 8.77
CA PRO A 179 -13.88 -47.86 7.51
C PRO A 179 -14.64 -48.62 6.37
N HIS A 180 -14.14 -48.46 5.13
CA HIS A 180 -14.09 -49.33 3.91
C HIS A 180 -15.02 -50.57 3.71
N PRO A 181 -15.12 -51.19 2.50
CA PRO A 181 -14.88 -50.77 1.10
C PRO A 181 -16.02 -51.22 0.12
N SER A 182 -15.83 -51.01 -1.19
CA SER A 182 -16.42 -51.74 -2.33
C SER A 182 -17.90 -51.51 -2.71
N ASN A 183 -18.13 -50.85 -3.84
CA ASN A 183 -18.53 -51.49 -5.12
C ASN A 183 -19.14 -50.46 -6.08
N SER A 184 -18.49 -50.28 -7.21
CA SER A 184 -19.10 -49.74 -8.44
C SER A 184 -20.26 -50.65 -8.89
N PRO A 185 -21.25 -50.16 -9.64
CA PRO A 185 -21.03 -50.08 -11.08
C PRO A 185 -21.67 -48.89 -11.81
N ARG A 186 -21.05 -48.64 -12.97
CA ARG A 186 -21.47 -47.90 -14.16
C ARG A 186 -22.98 -47.71 -14.36
N THR A 187 -23.34 -46.50 -14.77
CA THR A 187 -24.40 -46.29 -15.77
C THR A 187 -23.96 -45.18 -16.72
N ALA A 188 -24.01 -45.47 -18.02
CA ALA A 188 -23.56 -44.58 -19.10
C ALA A 188 -24.53 -43.40 -19.30
N PRO A 189 -24.08 -42.25 -19.82
CA PRO A 189 -24.99 -41.19 -20.24
C PRO A 189 -25.66 -41.56 -21.58
N VAL A 190 -26.98 -41.43 -21.61
CA VAL A 190 -27.76 -41.30 -22.83
C VAL A 190 -27.85 -39.80 -23.14
N PHE A 191 -27.19 -39.38 -24.21
CA PHE A 191 -27.62 -38.49 -25.30
C PHE A 191 -26.39 -38.00 -26.08
#